data_AF-A0A0C2MUT7-F1
#
_entry.id   AF-A0A0C2MUT7-F1
#
_cell.length_a   1.000
_cell.length_b   1.000
_cell.length_c   1.000
_cell.angle_alpha   90.00
_cell.angle_beta   90.00
_cell.angle_gamma   90.00
#
_symmetry.space_group_name_H-M   'P 1'
#
loop_
_entity.id
_entity.type
_entity.pdbx_description
1 polymer ?
#
loop_
_entity_poly.entity_id
_entity_poly.type
_entity_poly.pdbx_seq_one_letter_code
_entity_poly.pdbx_strand_id
1 'polypeptide(L)'
;MGKSLKDKRDTYYRLAKEQGWRARSAFKLMLINETFNIFEAVTRVVDLCAAPGSWSQSLSRFLSSKDVKAKIVAVDLQEMAPIEGVHIIKGDITDSATAQEIISQFEGDLTDLVVCDGAPDVTGLHDLDEYLQSQLVVSALNITTHVLKVGGTFVAKIFR
;
A
#
# COMPACT_ATOMS: atom_id res chain seq x y z
N MET A 1 -2.01 -36.97 8.29
CA MET A 1 -2.74 -36.37 7.15
C MET A 1 -2.23 -34.95 6.95
N GLY A 2 -1.43 -34.71 5.92
CA GLY A 2 -0.73 -33.45 5.70
C GLY A 2 -1.67 -32.33 5.28
N LYS A 3 -1.75 -31.26 6.09
CA LYS A 3 -2.40 -30.01 5.69
C LYS A 3 -1.61 -29.39 4.54
N SER A 4 -2.13 -29.51 3.32
CA SER A 4 -1.56 -28.90 2.12
C SER A 4 -1.47 -27.37 2.27
N LEU A 5 -0.45 -26.74 1.67
CA LEU A 5 -0.29 -25.28 1.56
C LEU A 5 -1.53 -24.55 0.99
N LYS A 6 -2.45 -25.27 0.32
CA LYS A 6 -3.77 -24.75 -0.09
C LYS A 6 -4.65 -24.36 1.11
N ASP A 7 -4.58 -25.12 2.20
CA ASP A 7 -5.45 -24.97 3.39
C ASP A 7 -5.08 -23.71 4.21
N LYS A 8 -3.78 -23.36 4.26
CA LYS A 8 -3.31 -22.10 4.88
C LYS A 8 -3.65 -20.85 4.07
N ARG A 9 -3.62 -20.94 2.74
CA ARG A 9 -4.02 -19.80 1.86
C ARG A 9 -5.47 -19.41 2.10
N ASP A 10 -6.29 -20.38 2.45
CA ASP A 10 -7.71 -20.25 2.72
C ASP A 10 -7.99 -19.64 4.11
N THR A 11 -7.13 -19.86 5.11
CA THR A 11 -7.32 -19.29 6.46
C THR A 11 -7.36 -17.76 6.47
N TYR A 12 -6.33 -17.09 5.92
CA TYR A 12 -6.31 -15.62 5.88
C TYR A 12 -7.33 -15.03 4.91
N TYR A 13 -7.74 -15.79 3.89
CA TYR A 13 -8.81 -15.36 3.00
C TYR A 13 -10.17 -15.36 3.72
N ARG A 14 -10.48 -16.45 4.43
CA ARG A 14 -11.69 -16.54 5.29
C ARG A 14 -11.67 -15.48 6.38
N LEU A 15 -10.54 -15.34 7.08
CA LEU A 15 -10.38 -14.32 8.13
C LEU A 15 -10.54 -12.90 7.57
N ALA A 16 -10.02 -12.63 6.36
CA ALA A 16 -10.22 -11.34 5.70
C ALA A 16 -11.71 -11.07 5.48
N LYS A 17 -12.46 -12.04 4.96
CA LYS A 17 -13.92 -11.90 4.77
C LYS A 17 -14.66 -11.72 6.09
N GLU A 18 -14.37 -12.53 7.09
CA GLU A 18 -14.99 -12.47 8.43
C GLU A 18 -14.77 -11.11 9.11
N GLN A 19 -13.60 -10.50 8.94
CA GLN A 19 -13.25 -9.19 9.50
C GLN A 19 -13.53 -8.02 8.55
N GLY A 20 -14.17 -8.28 7.40
CA GLY A 20 -14.53 -7.26 6.41
C GLY A 20 -13.33 -6.56 5.74
N TRP A 21 -12.20 -7.26 5.60
CA TRP A 21 -11.05 -6.81 4.83
C TRP A 21 -11.22 -7.10 3.35
N ARG A 22 -10.83 -6.15 2.48
CA ARG A 22 -10.93 -6.30 1.01
C ARG A 22 -10.07 -7.43 0.47
N ALA A 23 -8.92 -7.69 1.09
CA ALA A 23 -8.04 -8.78 0.72
C ALA A 23 -7.19 -9.25 1.92
N ARG A 24 -6.72 -10.49 1.84
CA ARG A 24 -5.81 -11.10 2.84
C ARG A 24 -4.45 -10.40 2.96
N SER A 25 -4.08 -9.57 1.98
CA SER A 25 -2.87 -8.73 2.03
C SER A 25 -2.91 -7.69 3.14
N ALA A 26 -4.10 -7.32 3.66
CA ALA A 26 -4.25 -6.43 4.82
C ALA A 26 -3.41 -6.91 6.02
N PHE A 27 -3.39 -8.22 6.27
CA PHE A 27 -2.62 -8.80 7.38
C PHE A 27 -1.11 -8.63 7.24
N LYS A 28 -0.58 -8.48 6.01
CA LYS A 28 0.85 -8.22 5.81
C LYS A 28 1.24 -6.88 6.43
N LEU A 29 0.48 -5.83 6.13
CA LEU A 29 0.76 -4.49 6.63
C LEU A 29 0.64 -4.42 8.15
N MET A 30 -0.34 -5.13 8.72
CA MET A 30 -0.51 -5.25 10.17
C MET A 30 0.72 -5.89 10.83
N LEU A 31 1.20 -7.01 10.29
CA LEU A 31 2.39 -7.71 10.80
C LEU A 31 3.66 -6.87 10.64
N ILE A 32 3.80 -6.15 9.52
CA ILE A 32 4.90 -5.19 9.31
C ILE A 32 4.84 -4.12 10.40
N ASN A 33 3.68 -3.53 10.66
CA ASN A 33 3.53 -2.53 11.70
C ASN A 33 3.80 -3.10 13.10
N GLU A 34 3.34 -4.31 13.42
CA GLU A 34 3.63 -4.96 14.70
C GLU A 34 5.14 -5.18 14.91
N THR A 35 5.88 -5.44 13.83
CA THR A 35 7.32 -5.72 13.89
C THR A 35 8.15 -4.44 13.92
N PHE A 36 7.77 -3.42 13.16
CA PHE A 36 8.60 -2.26 12.87
C PHE A 36 8.01 -0.93 13.36
N ASN A 37 6.80 -0.92 13.91
CA ASN A 37 6.09 0.26 14.41
C ASN A 37 5.97 1.39 13.37
N ILE A 38 5.81 1.05 12.09
CA ILE A 38 5.79 2.02 10.99
C ILE A 38 4.63 3.03 11.04
N PHE A 39 3.62 2.83 11.89
CA PHE A 39 2.52 3.78 12.08
C PHE A 39 2.81 4.84 13.15
N GLU A 40 3.90 4.73 13.91
CA GLU A 40 4.24 5.66 14.98
C GLU A 40 4.49 7.08 14.46
N ALA A 41 3.88 8.09 15.08
CA ALA A 41 3.96 9.50 14.68
C ALA A 41 3.66 9.80 13.19
N VAL A 42 2.90 8.93 12.53
CA VAL A 42 2.49 9.11 11.13
C VAL A 42 1.18 9.89 11.04
N THR A 43 1.21 10.98 10.26
CA THR A 43 0.08 11.87 10.00
C THR A 43 -0.28 11.98 8.52
N ARG A 44 0.65 11.68 7.61
CA ARG A 44 0.45 11.70 6.16
C ARG A 44 0.96 10.41 5.53
N VAL A 45 0.09 9.69 4.82
CA VAL A 45 0.42 8.39 4.23
C VAL A 45 0.03 8.32 2.78
N VAL A 46 0.89 7.71 1.96
CA VAL A 46 0.57 7.33 0.58
C VAL A 46 0.60 5.81 0.42
N ASP A 47 -0.45 5.26 -0.18
CA ASP A 47 -0.53 3.86 -0.63
C ASP A 47 -0.45 3.81 -2.16
N LEU A 48 0.65 3.32 -2.70
CA LEU A 48 0.91 3.20 -4.15
C LEU A 48 0.49 1.83 -4.65
N CYS A 49 -0.04 1.78 -5.87
CA CYS A 49 -0.59 0.56 -6.47
C CYS A 49 -1.62 -0.10 -5.53
N ALA A 50 -2.52 0.73 -5.00
CA ALA A 50 -3.35 0.40 -3.87
C ALA A 50 -4.48 -0.59 -4.18
N ALA A 51 -4.93 -0.72 -5.43
CA ALA A 51 -6.11 -1.51 -5.77
C ALA A 51 -5.93 -2.98 -5.36
N PRO A 52 -6.93 -3.63 -4.72
CA PRO A 52 -8.31 -3.15 -4.46
C PRO A 52 -8.49 -2.32 -3.17
N GLY A 53 -7.42 -1.98 -2.46
CA GLY A 53 -7.43 -1.06 -1.32
C GLY A 53 -7.28 -1.70 0.03
N SER A 54 -6.71 -2.92 0.11
CA SER A 54 -6.57 -3.64 1.38
C SER A 54 -5.60 -2.97 2.37
N TRP A 55 -4.52 -2.35 1.86
CA TRP A 55 -3.55 -1.61 2.67
C TRP A 55 -4.12 -0.25 3.06
N SER A 56 -4.71 0.50 2.12
CA SER A 56 -5.50 1.71 2.37
C SER A 56 -6.57 1.52 3.45
N GLN A 57 -7.32 0.41 3.41
CA GLN A 57 -8.31 0.08 4.43
C GLN A 57 -7.67 -0.16 5.80
N SER A 58 -6.53 -0.84 5.83
CA SER A 58 -5.77 -1.08 7.07
C SER A 58 -5.28 0.25 7.65
N LEU A 59 -4.60 1.07 6.84
CA LEU A 59 -4.15 2.41 7.22
C LEU A 59 -5.28 3.24 7.80
N SER A 60 -6.43 3.29 7.12
CA SER A 60 -7.59 4.05 7.61
C SER A 60 -8.06 3.56 8.97
N ARG A 61 -8.23 2.24 9.17
CA ARG A 61 -8.70 1.71 10.47
C ARG A 61 -7.71 1.93 11.61
N PHE A 62 -6.41 1.74 11.38
CA PHE A 62 -5.39 1.86 12.43
C PHE A 62 -4.98 3.30 12.74
N LEU A 63 -5.00 4.20 11.75
CA LEU A 63 -4.62 5.59 11.95
C LEU A 63 -5.80 6.47 12.36
N SER A 64 -7.04 6.05 12.12
CA SER A 64 -8.23 6.75 12.62
C SER A 64 -8.44 6.60 14.12
N SER A 65 -7.84 5.60 14.77
CA SER A 65 -7.94 5.38 16.22
C SER A 65 -6.94 6.23 17.03
N LYS A 66 -6.18 7.11 16.38
CA LYS A 66 -5.20 8.00 17.03
C LYS A 66 -5.81 9.36 17.32
N ASP A 67 -5.28 10.06 18.32
CA ASP A 67 -5.72 11.42 18.69
C ASP A 67 -5.62 12.40 17.52
N VAL A 68 -4.62 12.22 16.65
CA VAL A 68 -4.46 12.97 15.41
C VAL A 68 -4.82 12.06 14.24
N LYS A 69 -5.91 12.39 13.54
CA LYS A 69 -6.35 11.66 12.36
C LYS A 69 -5.37 11.86 11.21
N ALA A 70 -4.78 10.77 10.72
CA ALA A 70 -3.89 10.82 9.57
C ALA A 70 -4.66 11.08 8.26
N LYS A 71 -4.04 11.83 7.35
CA LYS A 71 -4.49 12.02 5.97
C LYS A 71 -3.87 10.91 5.12
N ILE A 72 -4.71 10.19 4.38
CA ILE A 72 -4.29 9.02 3.59
C ILE A 72 -4.66 9.26 2.12
N VAL A 73 -3.70 9.09 1.24
CA VAL A 73 -3.88 9.16 -0.22
C VAL A 73 -3.52 7.80 -0.82
N ALA A 74 -4.41 7.25 -1.62
CA ALA A 74 -4.21 5.99 -2.32
C ALA A 74 -4.16 6.23 -3.82
N VAL A 75 -3.18 5.63 -4.50
CA VAL A 75 -2.94 5.82 -5.94
C VAL A 75 -2.95 4.46 -6.62
N ASP A 76 -3.73 4.36 -7.68
CA ASP A 76 -3.70 3.20 -8.58
C ASP A 76 -4.12 3.59 -10.00
N LEU A 77 -3.70 2.81 -11.00
CA LEU A 77 -4.20 2.94 -12.38
C LEU A 77 -5.66 2.49 -12.48
N GLN A 78 -6.05 1.53 -11.65
CA GLN A 78 -7.39 0.95 -11.59
C GLN A 78 -8.31 1.75 -10.69
N GLU A 79 -9.60 1.72 -11.01
CA GLU A 79 -10.61 2.27 -10.11
C GLU A 79 -10.73 1.42 -8.85
N MET A 80 -10.92 2.12 -7.73
CA MET A 80 -11.02 1.50 -6.43
C MET A 80 -12.29 2.00 -5.73
N ALA A 81 -13.05 1.07 -5.15
CA ALA A 81 -14.24 1.45 -4.36
C ALA A 81 -13.83 2.39 -3.21
N PRO A 82 -14.66 3.39 -2.86
CA PRO A 82 -14.31 4.37 -1.84
C PRO A 82 -14.03 3.72 -0.48
N ILE A 83 -13.04 4.26 0.25
CA ILE A 83 -12.69 3.86 1.62
C ILE A 83 -12.82 5.10 2.49
N GLU A 84 -13.52 4.98 3.61
CA GLU A 84 -13.67 6.09 4.55
C GLU A 84 -12.29 6.59 5.02
N GLY A 85 -12.11 7.92 5.01
CA GLY A 85 -10.86 8.54 5.45
C GLY A 85 -9.68 8.40 4.46
N VAL A 86 -9.90 7.89 3.25
CA VAL A 86 -8.88 7.76 2.21
C VAL A 86 -9.28 8.57 0.98
N HIS A 87 -8.38 9.42 0.53
CA HIS A 87 -8.51 10.09 -0.77
C HIS A 87 -7.93 9.18 -1.86
N ILE A 88 -8.69 8.91 -2.91
CA ILE A 88 -8.29 7.97 -3.97
C ILE A 88 -7.98 8.77 -5.24
N ILE A 89 -6.78 8.61 -5.75
CA ILE A 89 -6.31 9.15 -7.02
C ILE A 89 -6.22 7.99 -8.02
N LYS A 90 -6.88 8.14 -9.15
CA LYS A 90 -6.68 7.26 -10.30
C LYS A 90 -5.55 7.85 -11.15
N GLY A 91 -4.34 7.31 -11.02
CA GLY A 91 -3.15 7.92 -11.58
C GLY A 91 -2.02 6.92 -11.85
N ASP A 92 -1.10 7.33 -12.72
CA ASP A 92 0.10 6.58 -13.04
C ASP A 92 1.24 7.07 -12.15
N ILE A 93 1.83 6.17 -11.35
CA ILE A 93 2.95 6.51 -10.46
C ILE A 93 4.23 6.93 -11.20
N THR A 94 4.30 6.71 -12.52
CA THR A 94 5.40 7.19 -13.37
C THR A 94 5.19 8.62 -13.86
N ASP A 95 3.98 9.16 -13.74
CA ASP A 95 3.66 10.52 -14.14
C ASP A 95 3.96 11.53 -13.01
N SER A 96 4.71 12.57 -13.36
CA SER A 96 4.96 13.71 -12.49
C SER A 96 3.67 14.41 -12.02
N ALA A 97 2.61 14.39 -12.83
CA ALA A 97 1.32 14.98 -12.47
C ALA A 97 0.71 14.28 -11.25
N THR A 98 0.85 12.96 -11.16
CA THR A 98 0.38 12.18 -10.00
C THR A 98 1.16 12.55 -8.73
N ALA A 99 2.47 12.78 -8.82
CA ALA A 99 3.26 13.25 -7.68
C ALA A 99 2.79 14.63 -7.18
N GLN A 100 2.51 15.56 -8.11
CA GLN A 100 1.99 16.89 -7.79
C GLN A 100 0.59 16.82 -7.15
N GLU A 101 -0.28 15.97 -7.67
CA GLU A 101 -1.61 15.75 -7.12
C GLU A 101 -1.53 15.22 -5.69
N ILE A 102 -0.68 14.22 -5.42
CA ILE A 102 -0.43 13.70 -4.07
C ILE A 102 0.01 14.84 -3.13
N ILE A 103 1.00 15.64 -3.52
CA ILE A 103 1.52 16.75 -2.69
C ILE A 103 0.41 17.78 -2.43
N SER A 104 -0.42 18.08 -3.44
CA SER A 104 -1.55 18.99 -3.29
C SER A 104 -2.56 18.48 -2.25
N GLN A 105 -2.78 17.17 -2.17
CA GLN A 105 -3.63 16.56 -1.16
C GLN A 105 -3.04 16.72 0.25
N PHE A 106 -1.75 16.99 0.39
CA PHE A 106 -1.12 17.28 1.69
C PHE A 106 -0.84 18.77 1.88
N GLU A 107 -1.49 19.65 1.13
CA GLU A 107 -1.35 21.11 1.26
C GLU A 107 0.11 21.58 1.08
N GLY A 108 0.89 20.84 0.29
CA GLY A 108 2.30 21.11 0.03
C GLY A 108 3.27 20.36 0.95
N ASP A 109 2.80 19.71 2.01
CA ASP A 109 3.65 18.93 2.92
C ASP A 109 4.05 17.58 2.34
N LEU A 110 5.25 17.12 2.73
CA LEU A 110 5.75 15.78 2.40
C LEU A 110 5.19 14.72 3.36
N THR A 111 5.13 13.48 2.89
CA THR A 111 4.54 12.34 3.59
C THR A 111 5.49 11.73 4.61
N ASP A 112 4.92 11.09 5.63
CA ASP A 112 5.68 10.40 6.68
C ASP A 112 5.95 8.93 6.30
N LEU A 113 5.01 8.32 5.59
CA LEU A 113 5.02 6.92 5.20
C LEU A 113 4.51 6.75 3.76
N VAL A 114 5.25 5.97 2.96
CA VAL A 114 4.81 5.50 1.65
C VAL A 114 4.84 3.97 1.65
N VAL A 115 3.74 3.35 1.22
CA VAL A 115 3.61 1.89 1.15
C VAL A 115 3.22 1.44 -0.26
N CYS A 116 3.67 0.26 -0.69
CA CYS A 116 3.38 -0.33 -2.00
C CYS A 116 3.31 -1.87 -1.93
N ASP A 117 2.11 -2.47 -2.04
CA ASP A 117 1.93 -3.93 -2.21
C ASP A 117 1.70 -4.32 -3.68
N GLY A 118 2.01 -3.41 -4.62
CA GLY A 118 1.86 -3.59 -6.05
C GLY A 118 2.63 -4.81 -6.57
N ALA A 119 2.02 -5.52 -7.51
CA ALA A 119 2.68 -6.59 -8.26
C ALA A 119 2.08 -6.71 -9.66
N PRO A 120 2.89 -7.09 -10.65
CA PRO A 120 2.39 -7.38 -11.99
C PRO A 120 1.51 -8.63 -11.99
N ASP A 121 0.74 -8.80 -13.07
CA ASP A 121 0.10 -10.08 -13.38
C ASP A 121 1.18 -11.14 -13.58
N VAL A 122 1.07 -12.23 -12.82
CA VAL A 122 2.06 -13.31 -12.83
C VAL A 122 1.87 -14.15 -14.08
N THR A 123 2.90 -14.18 -14.94
CA THR A 123 2.90 -14.92 -16.19
C THR A 123 3.26 -16.39 -16.00
N GLY A 124 3.94 -16.71 -14.90
CA GLY A 124 4.51 -18.03 -14.63
C GLY A 124 5.95 -18.20 -15.13
N LEU A 125 6.49 -17.19 -15.82
CA LEU A 125 7.90 -17.09 -16.15
C LEU A 125 8.59 -16.28 -15.06
N HIS A 126 9.20 -16.98 -14.09
CA HIS A 126 9.75 -16.38 -12.88
C HIS A 126 10.70 -15.20 -13.15
N ASP A 127 11.65 -15.35 -14.07
CA ASP A 127 12.63 -14.30 -14.40
C ASP A 127 11.94 -13.03 -14.95
N LEU A 128 10.89 -13.20 -15.77
CA LEU A 128 10.13 -12.09 -16.31
C LEU A 128 9.28 -11.43 -15.22
N ASP A 129 8.61 -12.22 -14.39
CA ASP A 129 7.77 -11.73 -13.30
C ASP A 129 8.59 -10.94 -12.27
N GLU A 130 9.80 -11.40 -11.93
CA GLU A 130 10.74 -10.71 -11.05
C GLU A 130 11.27 -9.41 -11.68
N TYR A 131 11.60 -9.43 -12.98
CA TYR A 131 12.02 -8.23 -13.71
C TYR A 131 10.92 -7.16 -13.72
N LEU A 132 9.69 -7.54 -14.08
CA LEU A 132 8.55 -6.61 -14.11
C LEU A 132 8.24 -6.05 -12.72
N GLN A 133 8.31 -6.90 -11.69
CA GLN A 133 8.12 -6.47 -10.32
C GLN A 133 9.21 -5.48 -9.90
N SER A 134 10.47 -5.73 -10.28
CA SER A 134 11.58 -4.82 -10.01
C SER A 134 11.39 -3.45 -10.67
N GLN A 135 10.91 -3.41 -11.91
CA GLN A 135 10.57 -2.16 -12.60
C GLN A 135 9.48 -1.38 -11.84
N LEU A 136 8.45 -2.07 -11.34
CA LEU A 136 7.41 -1.45 -10.53
C LEU A 136 7.96 -0.83 -9.23
N VAL A 137 8.88 -1.52 -8.54
CA VAL A 137 9.53 -0.99 -7.34
C VAL A 137 10.39 0.23 -7.66
N VAL A 138 11.11 0.23 -8.78
CA VAL A 138 11.90 1.40 -9.23
C VAL A 138 10.99 2.61 -9.48
N SER A 139 9.86 2.41 -10.17
CA SER A 139 8.87 3.47 -10.38
C SER A 139 8.27 3.99 -9.08
N ALA A 140 7.90 3.07 -8.16
CA ALA A 140 7.39 3.43 -6.84
C ALA A 140 8.42 4.19 -6.00
N LEU A 141 9.70 3.79 -6.06
CA LEU A 141 10.78 4.48 -5.38
C LEU A 141 11.00 5.88 -5.98
N ASN A 142 10.92 6.01 -7.30
CA ASN A 142 11.07 7.30 -7.99
C ASN A 142 10.04 8.33 -7.50
N ILE A 143 8.74 8.00 -7.55
CA ILE A 143 7.71 8.91 -7.03
C ILE A 143 7.87 9.16 -5.52
N THR A 144 8.31 8.15 -4.75
CA THR A 144 8.59 8.28 -3.33
C THR A 144 9.64 9.36 -3.05
N THR A 145 10.67 9.50 -3.90
CA THR A 145 11.68 10.57 -3.73
C THR A 145 11.12 11.99 -3.82
N HIS A 146 9.96 12.16 -4.47
CA HIS A 146 9.29 13.45 -4.60
C HIS A 146 8.31 13.75 -3.47
N VAL A 147 7.71 12.71 -2.88
CA VAL A 147 6.60 12.88 -1.92
C VAL A 147 6.99 12.58 -0.48
N LEU A 148 8.03 11.79 -0.23
CA LEU A 148 8.43 11.37 1.11
C LEU A 148 9.39 12.39 1.76
N LYS A 149 9.16 12.70 3.03
CA LYS A 149 10.05 13.59 3.79
C LYS A 149 11.37 12.90 4.13
N VAL A 150 12.39 13.70 4.44
CA VAL A 150 13.65 13.18 5.01
C VAL A 150 13.36 12.47 6.34
N GLY A 151 13.85 11.23 6.47
CA GLY A 151 13.57 10.38 7.63
C GLY A 151 12.20 9.68 7.60
N GLY A 152 11.42 9.85 6.52
CA GLY A 152 10.21 9.08 6.29
C GLY A 152 10.50 7.61 5.95
N THR A 153 9.46 6.77 6.02
CA THR A 153 9.57 5.33 5.77
C THR A 153 8.96 4.95 4.43
N PHE A 154 9.65 4.09 3.66
CA PHE A 154 9.13 3.46 2.45
C PHE A 154 9.06 1.95 2.64
N VAL A 155 7.90 1.35 2.34
CA VAL A 155 7.69 -0.10 2.39
C VAL A 155 7.21 -0.57 1.02
N ALA A 156 7.94 -1.51 0.41
CA ALA A 156 7.57 -2.10 -0.86
C ALA A 156 7.61 -3.62 -0.81
N LYS A 157 6.69 -4.25 -1.54
CA LYS A 157 6.78 -5.66 -1.91
C LYS A 157 7.96 -5.85 -2.87
N ILE A 158 8.65 -6.99 -2.75
CA ILE A 158 9.66 -7.46 -3.71
C ILE A 158 9.40 -8.93 -4.05
N PHE A 159 9.71 -9.33 -5.28
CA PHE A 159 9.87 -10.75 -5.64
C PHE A 159 11.32 -11.17 -5.38
N ARG A 160 11.50 -12.40 -4.90
CA ARG A 160 12.79 -13.03 -4.56
C ARG A 160 12.70 -14.52 -4.85
#